data_AF-A0A7C7ZGW9-F1
#
_entry.id   AF-A0A7C7ZGW9-F1
#
_cell.length_a   1.000
_cell.length_b   1.000
_cell.length_c   1.000
_cell.angle_alpha   90.00
_cell.angle_beta   90.00
_cell.angle_gamma   90.00
#
_symmetry.space_group_name_H-M   'P 1'
#
loop_
_entity.id
_entity.type
_entity.pdbx_description
1 polymer ?
#
loop_
_entity_poly.entity_id
_entity_poly.type
_entity_poly.pdbx_seq_one_letter_code
_entity_poly.pdbx_strand_id
1 'polypeptide(L)'
;MGYPAIGRQRPGKGSKRLRYHAPTSLGESPLSMHPARATITTKHLAHVFGAMLLTSSFICFAHLSASAGLPDEGDCPEVTLEPEGDGPKVDAVAIAIKPGMVLLKEDLMLLRQLIPKELWRSREVFFHEGMRLVVGPCHRRYAVPDFFREATEKFAGQAKVDNDGNLTQYTAGLPFPQGQIDPNDKKSGAHWAFNVQERYIGAGLRGKFRISDFPNRVGEMQEYDGEFFVLKVSHRADLAAQDYHIPKRQKMELASGGEFHRPFNARHLAWRQFRPKRASERYGEPDDIFTYIPSMRKVRRAAISWVDGLYVPKYSVTGDGGGGQLAYGETGSISPTAGYSIAASEDMRRGLIGITLRANAYAWRIAGETDVLAPINANGSGYPILKDRNFGTSGLSFANDRWDVRHALILEGSLRVKNLDVAYVKIFVDYQTLQPLYWITRTSRQRLLDIGAFAYKFSDDLTSAPEWPGGVPASAFIPVAAAFYDAGAGAGGWRRESYDIDTTPPSDALQRSMTTSDGLGRGR
;
A
#
# COMPACT_ATOMS: atom_id res chain seq x y z
N MET A 1 57.34 50.43 -2.43
CA MET A 1 57.40 48.97 -2.21
C MET A 1 56.24 48.35 -2.95
N GLY A 2 56.54 47.72 -4.09
CA GLY A 2 55.55 47.12 -4.97
C GLY A 2 55.43 45.61 -4.74
N TYR A 3 54.25 45.09 -5.01
CA TYR A 3 54.05 43.68 -5.36
C TYR A 3 53.19 43.63 -6.64
N PRO A 4 53.58 42.85 -7.66
CA PRO A 4 52.94 42.88 -8.97
C PRO A 4 51.74 41.94 -9.06
N ALA A 5 50.83 42.29 -9.96
CA ALA A 5 49.64 41.53 -10.33
C ALA A 5 50.01 40.20 -11.02
N ILE A 6 49.42 39.11 -10.55
CA ILE A 6 49.53 37.78 -11.17
C ILE A 6 48.39 37.61 -12.18
N GLY A 7 48.78 37.40 -13.43
CA GLY A 7 47.90 37.19 -14.58
C GLY A 7 47.19 35.82 -14.56
N ARG A 8 45.95 35.83 -15.07
CA ARG A 8 45.11 34.65 -15.30
C ARG A 8 45.69 33.76 -16.41
N GLN A 9 46.03 32.52 -16.09
CA GLN A 9 46.17 31.43 -17.07
C GLN A 9 44.83 30.72 -17.28
N ARG A 10 44.42 30.58 -18.55
CA ARG A 10 43.30 29.72 -18.97
C ARG A 10 43.80 28.28 -19.15
N PRO A 11 43.18 27.25 -18.56
CA PRO A 11 43.46 25.88 -18.94
C PRO A 11 42.65 25.48 -20.19
N GLY A 12 43.37 24.94 -21.16
CA GLY A 12 42.89 24.55 -22.48
C GLY A 12 41.98 23.33 -22.49
N LYS A 13 41.18 23.27 -23.56
CA LYS A 13 40.36 22.14 -23.99
C LYS A 13 41.26 20.95 -24.38
N GLY A 14 40.90 19.75 -23.93
CA GLY A 14 41.50 18.52 -24.46
C GLY A 14 41.18 17.26 -23.65
N SER A 15 39.92 16.84 -23.54
CA SER A 15 39.60 15.49 -23.05
C SER A 15 39.54 14.50 -24.24
N LYS A 16 40.55 13.63 -24.30
CA LYS A 16 40.58 12.45 -25.18
C LYS A 16 39.50 11.46 -24.72
N ARG A 17 38.65 11.03 -25.66
CA ARG A 17 37.72 9.89 -25.48
C ARG A 17 38.53 8.59 -25.42
N LEU A 18 38.51 7.92 -24.27
CA LEU A 18 38.90 6.51 -24.16
C LEU A 18 37.77 5.65 -24.73
N ARG A 19 38.02 5.02 -25.89
CA ARG A 19 37.19 3.92 -26.41
C ARG A 19 37.63 2.64 -25.71
N TYR A 20 36.73 2.00 -24.97
CA TYR A 20 36.93 0.63 -24.51
C TYR A 20 36.70 -0.32 -25.68
N HIS A 21 37.74 -1.06 -26.07
CA HIS A 21 37.65 -2.21 -26.95
C HIS A 21 37.19 -3.42 -26.13
N ALA A 22 36.12 -4.08 -26.59
CA ALA A 22 35.73 -5.41 -26.12
C ALA A 22 36.67 -6.46 -26.74
N PRO A 23 37.20 -7.43 -25.97
CA PRO A 23 37.90 -8.55 -26.55
C PRO A 23 36.92 -9.63 -27.03
N THR A 24 36.98 -9.93 -28.31
CA THR A 24 36.37 -11.08 -28.98
C THR A 24 37.25 -12.33 -28.86
N SER A 25 36.56 -13.46 -28.70
CA SER A 25 36.88 -14.83 -29.18
C SER A 25 38.17 -15.53 -28.77
N LEU A 26 38.02 -16.58 -27.95
CA LEU A 26 38.70 -17.89 -28.00
C LEU A 26 37.78 -18.85 -27.18
N GLY A 27 37.42 -20.07 -27.54
CA GLY A 27 37.60 -20.94 -28.70
C GLY A 27 36.73 -22.18 -28.42
N GLU A 28 36.21 -22.80 -29.48
CA GLU A 28 35.37 -23.99 -29.42
C GLU A 28 36.18 -25.24 -29.06
N SER A 29 35.60 -26.13 -28.24
CA SER A 29 35.63 -27.59 -28.48
C SER A 29 34.58 -28.32 -27.63
N PRO A 30 34.03 -29.45 -28.11
CA PRO A 30 32.71 -29.94 -27.72
C PRO A 30 32.79 -31.12 -26.75
N LEU A 31 31.91 -31.13 -25.75
CA LEU A 31 31.58 -32.34 -24.99
C LEU A 31 30.07 -32.58 -25.13
N SER A 32 29.75 -33.56 -25.98
CA SER A 32 28.41 -34.11 -26.12
C SER A 32 28.01 -34.86 -24.86
N MET A 33 26.93 -34.44 -24.20
CA MET A 33 26.20 -35.27 -23.26
C MET A 33 24.83 -35.60 -23.87
N HIS A 34 24.71 -36.84 -24.32
CA HIS A 34 23.44 -37.48 -24.65
C HIS A 34 22.57 -37.61 -23.40
N PRO A 35 21.28 -37.22 -23.43
CA PRO A 35 20.30 -37.75 -22.49
C PRO A 35 19.80 -39.10 -22.99
N ALA A 36 20.09 -40.15 -22.22
CA ALA A 36 19.53 -41.48 -22.40
C ALA A 36 18.00 -41.44 -22.24
N ARG A 37 17.29 -41.74 -23.33
CA ARG A 37 15.86 -42.09 -23.31
C ARG A 37 15.72 -43.48 -22.70
N ALA A 38 15.16 -43.56 -21.49
CA ALA A 38 14.65 -44.80 -20.94
C ALA A 38 13.24 -45.05 -21.51
N THR A 39 13.17 -45.95 -22.48
CA THR A 39 11.93 -46.52 -23.01
C THR A 39 11.45 -47.59 -22.03
N ILE A 40 10.41 -47.32 -21.25
CA ILE A 40 9.72 -48.36 -20.48
C ILE A 40 8.57 -48.87 -21.35
N THR A 41 8.78 -50.06 -21.91
CA THR A 41 7.76 -50.92 -22.48
C THR A 41 7.11 -51.73 -21.38
N THR A 42 5.80 -51.59 -21.19
CA THR A 42 4.97 -52.60 -20.52
C THR A 42 3.69 -52.80 -21.32
N LYS A 43 3.64 -53.93 -22.05
CA LYS A 43 2.42 -54.56 -22.53
C LYS A 43 1.88 -55.50 -21.45
N HIS A 44 0.56 -55.64 -21.45
CA HIS A 44 -0.29 -56.61 -20.74
C HIS A 44 -0.54 -56.40 -19.25
N LEU A 45 -1.76 -55.94 -18.92
CA LEU A 45 -2.74 -56.82 -18.28
C LEU A 45 -4.16 -56.30 -18.51
N ALA A 46 -5.03 -57.22 -18.89
CA ALA A 46 -6.44 -57.00 -19.20
C ALA A 46 -7.31 -57.14 -17.94
N HIS A 47 -8.45 -56.45 -17.99
CA HIS A 47 -9.73 -56.77 -17.34
C HIS A 47 -9.76 -56.84 -15.81
N VAL A 48 -10.34 -55.82 -15.17
CA VAL A 48 -11.50 -56.00 -14.26
C VAL A 48 -12.42 -54.77 -14.41
N PHE A 49 -13.63 -55.03 -14.87
CA PHE A 49 -14.77 -54.11 -14.82
C PHE A 49 -15.19 -53.91 -13.36
N GLY A 50 -15.17 -52.66 -12.88
CA GLY A 50 -15.72 -52.27 -11.58
C GLY A 50 -16.43 -50.93 -11.73
N ALA A 51 -17.73 -50.97 -11.98
CA ALA A 51 -18.60 -49.81 -12.04
C ALA A 51 -18.62 -49.12 -10.67
N MET A 52 -18.00 -47.94 -10.56
CA MET A 52 -18.11 -47.08 -9.40
C MET A 52 -18.91 -45.85 -9.80
N LEU A 53 -20.15 -45.78 -9.33
CA LEU A 53 -21.01 -44.60 -9.43
C LEU A 53 -20.30 -43.42 -8.74
N LEU A 54 -19.78 -42.51 -9.55
CA LEU A 54 -19.42 -41.15 -9.12
C LEU A 54 -20.72 -40.36 -8.96
N THR A 55 -21.21 -40.27 -7.73
CA THR A 55 -22.17 -39.25 -7.32
C THR A 55 -21.49 -37.89 -7.41
N SER A 56 -21.67 -37.22 -8.54
CA SER A 56 -21.35 -35.81 -8.72
C SER A 56 -22.20 -34.98 -7.76
N SER A 57 -21.65 -34.67 -6.59
CA SER A 57 -22.15 -33.59 -5.75
C SER A 57 -21.99 -32.28 -6.50
N PHE A 58 -23.06 -31.84 -7.15
CA PHE A 58 -23.21 -30.46 -7.59
C PHE A 58 -23.15 -29.58 -6.34
N ILE A 59 -21.99 -28.96 -6.13
CA ILE A 59 -21.88 -27.80 -5.24
C ILE A 59 -22.70 -26.71 -5.89
N CYS A 60 -23.88 -26.42 -5.34
CA CYS A 60 -24.64 -25.23 -5.63
C CYS A 60 -23.73 -24.02 -5.39
N PHE A 61 -23.27 -23.40 -6.47
CA PHE A 61 -22.81 -22.02 -6.40
C PHE A 61 -24.03 -21.18 -6.02
N ALA A 62 -24.03 -20.68 -4.79
CA ALA A 62 -24.99 -19.66 -4.39
C ALA A 62 -24.88 -18.51 -5.40
N HIS A 63 -25.96 -18.29 -6.14
CA HIS A 63 -26.13 -17.10 -6.95
C HIS A 63 -26.00 -15.90 -6.02
N LEU A 64 -24.95 -15.08 -6.20
CA LEU A 64 -24.98 -13.71 -5.71
C LEU A 64 -26.09 -13.01 -6.49
N SER A 65 -27.25 -12.82 -5.84
CA SER A 65 -28.26 -11.88 -6.32
C SER A 65 -27.66 -10.48 -6.22
N ALA A 66 -27.07 -10.01 -7.31
CA ALA A 66 -26.73 -8.62 -7.50
C ALA A 66 -28.03 -7.79 -7.60
N SER A 67 -27.98 -6.57 -7.05
CA SER A 67 -29.00 -5.51 -7.14
C SER A 67 -29.96 -5.34 -5.94
N ALA A 68 -29.42 -5.27 -4.73
CA ALA A 68 -29.85 -4.15 -3.87
C ALA A 68 -29.06 -2.93 -4.35
N GLY A 69 -29.71 -1.80 -4.60
CA GLY A 69 -29.01 -0.55 -4.95
C GLY A 69 -28.03 -0.14 -3.85
N LEU A 70 -27.08 0.74 -4.16
CA LEU A 70 -26.22 1.32 -3.14
C LEU A 70 -27.09 1.99 -2.06
N PRO A 71 -26.77 1.83 -0.77
CA PRO A 71 -27.49 2.50 0.29
C PRO A 71 -27.49 4.03 0.09
N ASP A 72 -28.62 4.64 0.39
CA ASP A 72 -28.78 6.10 0.36
C ASP A 72 -27.99 6.76 1.51
N GLU A 73 -27.65 8.03 1.34
CA GLU A 73 -27.00 8.79 2.41
C GLU A 73 -27.92 8.92 3.62
N GLY A 74 -27.41 8.56 4.80
CA GLY A 74 -28.17 8.56 6.05
C GLY A 74 -28.89 7.24 6.35
N ASP A 75 -28.97 6.30 5.40
CA ASP A 75 -29.50 4.96 5.66
C ASP A 75 -28.52 4.20 6.56
N CYS A 76 -28.98 3.64 7.67
CA CYS A 76 -28.10 2.95 8.62
C CYS A 76 -28.55 1.51 8.80
N PRO A 77 -27.61 0.55 8.85
CA PRO A 77 -27.94 -0.85 8.97
C PRO A 77 -28.51 -1.18 10.35
N GLU A 78 -29.41 -2.15 10.38
CA GLU A 78 -29.83 -2.82 11.60
C GLU A 78 -28.96 -4.06 11.82
N VAL A 79 -28.47 -4.24 13.04
CA VAL A 79 -27.68 -5.42 13.42
C VAL A 79 -28.47 -6.35 14.31
N THR A 80 -28.37 -7.65 14.04
CA THR A 80 -29.01 -8.68 14.87
C THR A 80 -27.98 -9.32 15.79
N LEU A 81 -28.32 -9.44 17.07
CA LEU A 81 -27.50 -10.18 18.03
C LEU A 81 -27.80 -11.67 17.89
N GLU A 82 -27.26 -12.33 16.86
CA GLU A 82 -27.37 -13.79 16.76
C GLU A 82 -26.49 -14.46 17.86
N PRO A 83 -27.05 -15.36 18.69
CA PRO A 83 -26.27 -16.10 19.68
C PRO A 83 -25.22 -16.99 18.99
N GLU A 84 -24.07 -17.15 19.64
CA GLU A 84 -22.96 -17.93 19.09
C GLU A 84 -23.21 -19.44 19.31
N GLY A 85 -23.43 -20.22 18.23
CA GLY A 85 -23.53 -21.69 18.25
C GLY A 85 -24.72 -22.26 17.46
N ASP A 86 -24.86 -23.59 17.46
CA ASP A 86 -25.96 -24.34 16.80
C ASP A 86 -27.28 -24.30 17.62
N GLY A 87 -27.41 -23.33 18.54
CA GLY A 87 -28.62 -23.14 19.31
C GLY A 87 -29.79 -22.71 18.42
N PRO A 88 -31.04 -22.92 18.87
CA PRO A 88 -32.21 -22.43 18.14
C PRO A 88 -32.07 -20.92 17.91
N LYS A 89 -32.24 -20.49 16.66
CA LYS A 89 -32.29 -19.08 16.30
C LYS A 89 -33.51 -18.46 16.98
N VAL A 90 -33.31 -17.89 18.16
CA VAL A 90 -34.33 -17.09 18.83
C VAL A 90 -34.46 -15.78 18.05
N ASP A 91 -35.69 -15.27 17.89
CA ASP A 91 -35.98 -13.99 17.25
C ASP A 91 -35.21 -12.86 17.96
N ALA A 92 -34.00 -12.59 17.49
CA ALA A 92 -33.15 -11.55 18.04
C ALA A 92 -33.67 -10.19 17.58
N VAL A 93 -33.92 -9.29 18.53
CA VAL A 93 -34.33 -7.91 18.24
C VAL A 93 -33.23 -7.23 17.44
N ALA A 94 -33.59 -6.73 16.26
CA ALA A 94 -32.69 -5.93 15.44
C ALA A 94 -32.43 -4.57 16.11
N ILE A 95 -31.16 -4.19 16.22
CA ILE A 95 -30.73 -2.92 16.81
C ILE A 95 -30.26 -2.03 15.66
N ALA A 96 -30.98 -0.94 15.44
CA ALA A 96 -30.60 0.06 14.46
C ALA A 96 -29.36 0.83 14.92
N ILE A 97 -28.29 0.79 14.12
CA ILE A 97 -27.12 1.67 14.31
C ILE A 97 -27.51 3.09 13.90
N LYS A 98 -27.08 4.09 14.68
CA LYS A 98 -27.47 5.50 14.43
C LYS A 98 -26.28 6.45 14.61
N PRO A 99 -26.19 7.53 13.82
CA PRO A 99 -25.18 8.56 14.02
C PRO A 99 -25.26 9.14 15.44
N GLY A 100 -24.10 9.37 16.05
CA GLY A 100 -23.97 9.85 17.43
C GLY A 100 -24.06 8.77 18.49
N MET A 101 -24.44 7.52 18.14
CA MET A 101 -24.39 6.38 19.06
C MET A 101 -22.96 6.19 19.55
N VAL A 102 -22.81 6.01 20.87
CA VAL A 102 -21.51 5.74 21.50
C VAL A 102 -21.47 4.27 21.85
N LEU A 103 -20.53 3.54 21.25
CA LEU A 103 -20.30 2.13 21.50
C LEU A 103 -19.11 1.96 22.44
N LEU A 104 -19.39 1.31 23.57
CA LEU A 104 -18.42 0.96 24.59
C LEU A 104 -17.93 -0.48 24.39
N LYS A 105 -17.04 -0.95 25.26
CA LYS A 105 -16.47 -2.30 25.19
C LYS A 105 -17.53 -3.39 25.35
N GLU A 106 -18.56 -3.11 26.12
CA GLU A 106 -19.69 -3.99 26.40
C GLU A 106 -20.59 -4.16 25.16
N ASP A 107 -20.62 -3.14 24.28
CA ASP A 107 -21.43 -3.11 23.07
C ASP A 107 -20.77 -3.82 21.88
N LEU A 108 -19.59 -4.43 22.05
CA LEU A 108 -18.79 -4.99 20.96
C LEU A 108 -19.56 -5.98 20.09
N MET A 109 -20.51 -6.72 20.66
CA MET A 109 -21.30 -7.69 19.89
C MET A 109 -22.07 -7.04 18.74
N LEU A 110 -22.43 -5.76 18.83
CA LEU A 110 -23.07 -5.00 17.75
C LEU A 110 -22.13 -4.81 16.55
N LEU A 111 -20.80 -4.76 16.78
CA LEU A 111 -19.81 -4.56 15.74
C LEU A 111 -19.54 -5.82 14.92
N ARG A 112 -19.94 -7.00 15.39
CA ARG A 112 -19.59 -8.30 14.78
C ARG A 112 -19.96 -8.39 13.30
N GLN A 113 -21.10 -7.82 12.93
CA GLN A 113 -21.59 -7.82 11.55
C GLN A 113 -21.03 -6.65 10.71
N LEU A 114 -20.47 -5.63 11.35
CA LEU A 114 -20.04 -4.37 10.73
C LEU A 114 -18.51 -4.22 10.68
N ILE A 115 -17.74 -5.25 10.98
CA ILE A 115 -16.28 -5.24 10.82
C ILE A 115 -15.84 -6.56 10.18
N PRO A 116 -14.65 -6.61 9.54
CA PRO A 116 -14.15 -7.84 8.94
C PRO A 116 -14.05 -8.97 9.97
N LYS A 117 -14.45 -10.19 9.59
CA LYS A 117 -14.37 -11.38 10.45
C LYS A 117 -12.97 -11.63 11.00
N GLU A 118 -11.94 -11.30 10.23
CA GLU A 118 -10.54 -11.42 10.66
C GLU A 118 -10.25 -10.45 11.80
N LEU A 119 -10.70 -9.19 11.70
CA LEU A 119 -10.56 -8.20 12.76
C LEU A 119 -11.39 -8.58 13.99
N TRP A 120 -12.62 -9.09 13.81
CA TRP A 120 -13.47 -9.57 14.90
C TRP A 120 -12.83 -10.72 15.72
N ARG A 121 -12.12 -11.63 15.04
CA ARG A 121 -11.39 -12.73 15.69
C ARG A 121 -10.23 -12.24 16.56
N SER A 122 -9.69 -11.07 16.27
CA SER A 122 -8.61 -10.41 17.02
C SER A 122 -9.09 -9.11 17.68
N ARG A 123 -10.38 -9.03 18.04
CA ARG A 123 -11.03 -7.80 18.53
C ARG A 123 -10.38 -7.23 19.78
N GLU A 124 -9.79 -8.06 20.63
CA GLU A 124 -9.03 -7.66 21.81
C GLU A 124 -7.80 -6.80 21.48
N VAL A 125 -7.28 -6.89 20.26
CA VAL A 125 -6.20 -6.02 19.77
C VAL A 125 -6.73 -4.65 19.38
N PHE A 126 -7.91 -4.58 18.77
CA PHE A 126 -8.46 -3.35 18.19
C PHE A 126 -9.47 -2.64 19.08
N PHE A 127 -9.89 -3.25 20.18
CA PHE A 127 -10.90 -2.73 21.09
C PHE A 127 -10.51 -3.02 22.54
N HIS A 128 -10.52 -1.99 23.39
CA HIS A 128 -9.95 -2.05 24.73
C HIS A 128 -10.92 -1.50 25.79
N GLU A 129 -10.63 -1.78 27.06
CA GLU A 129 -11.40 -1.22 28.18
C GLU A 129 -11.34 0.30 28.21
N GLY A 130 -12.48 0.93 28.52
CA GLY A 130 -12.63 2.39 28.50
C GLY A 130 -12.65 3.00 27.09
N MET A 131 -12.78 2.18 26.04
CA MET A 131 -12.96 2.70 24.68
C MET A 131 -14.28 3.47 24.53
N ARG A 132 -14.29 4.43 23.61
CA ARG A 132 -15.50 5.21 23.32
C ARG A 132 -15.59 5.51 21.82
N LEU A 133 -16.18 4.57 21.08
CA LEU A 133 -16.35 4.66 19.63
C LEU A 133 -17.63 5.45 19.33
N VAL A 134 -17.53 6.51 18.52
CA VAL A 134 -18.70 7.31 18.13
C VAL A 134 -19.10 6.93 16.71
N VAL A 135 -20.32 6.45 16.53
CA VAL A 135 -20.87 6.19 15.19
C VAL A 135 -21.05 7.52 14.47
N GLY A 136 -20.40 7.67 13.33
CA GLY A 136 -20.52 8.82 12.45
C GLY A 136 -21.73 8.72 11.52
N PRO A 137 -21.80 9.58 10.49
CA PRO A 137 -22.82 9.47 9.45
C PRO A 137 -22.81 8.11 8.75
N CYS A 138 -23.99 7.63 8.37
CA CYS A 138 -24.11 6.43 7.55
C CYS A 138 -24.13 6.78 6.06
N HIS A 139 -23.29 6.11 5.28
CA HIS A 139 -23.17 6.25 3.82
C HIS A 139 -23.04 7.68 3.30
N ARG A 140 -22.49 8.61 4.10
CA ARG A 140 -22.23 10.01 3.72
C ARG A 140 -21.60 10.12 2.34
N ARG A 141 -22.10 11.04 1.50
CA ARG A 141 -21.47 11.29 0.20
C ARG A 141 -20.33 12.30 0.35
N TYR A 142 -19.14 11.84 0.00
CA TYR A 142 -17.96 12.70 -0.11
C TYR A 142 -17.81 13.26 -1.53
N ALA A 143 -17.60 14.56 -1.64
CA ALA A 143 -17.37 15.22 -2.91
C ALA A 143 -15.99 14.88 -3.50
N VAL A 144 -15.88 15.00 -4.81
CA VAL A 144 -14.61 15.02 -5.54
C VAL A 144 -14.56 16.28 -6.40
N PRO A 145 -13.38 16.84 -6.70
CA PRO A 145 -13.31 18.06 -7.50
C PRO A 145 -13.84 17.87 -8.92
N ASP A 146 -14.41 18.95 -9.47
CA ASP A 146 -15.03 18.95 -10.80
C ASP A 146 -14.06 18.48 -11.89
N PHE A 147 -12.80 18.94 -11.88
CA PHE A 147 -11.80 18.52 -12.86
C PHE A 147 -11.56 17.00 -12.85
N PHE A 148 -11.70 16.33 -11.70
CA PHE A 148 -11.53 14.88 -11.60
C PHE A 148 -12.76 14.15 -12.12
N ARG A 149 -13.96 14.65 -11.81
CA ARG A 149 -15.22 14.15 -12.35
C ARG A 149 -15.28 14.30 -13.87
N GLU A 150 -14.99 15.48 -14.39
CA GLU A 150 -14.95 15.79 -15.82
C GLU A 150 -13.93 14.92 -16.56
N ALA A 151 -12.73 14.70 -16.00
CA ALA A 151 -11.75 13.80 -16.60
C ALA A 151 -12.26 12.34 -16.64
N THR A 152 -12.94 11.90 -15.58
CA THR A 152 -13.54 10.57 -15.50
C THR A 152 -14.62 10.38 -16.57
N GLU A 153 -15.50 11.36 -16.74
CA GLU A 153 -16.55 11.34 -17.76
C GLU A 153 -15.96 11.37 -19.17
N LYS A 154 -14.98 12.25 -19.42
CA LYS A 154 -14.33 12.42 -20.72
C LYS A 154 -13.63 11.15 -21.21
N PHE A 155 -13.02 10.38 -20.32
CA PHE A 155 -12.23 9.19 -20.65
C PHE A 155 -12.92 7.87 -20.31
N ALA A 156 -14.19 7.91 -19.90
CA ALA A 156 -14.97 6.71 -19.60
C ALA A 156 -14.96 5.72 -20.78
N GLY A 157 -14.72 4.45 -20.49
CA GLY A 157 -14.66 3.37 -21.49
C GLY A 157 -13.38 3.32 -22.35
N GLN A 158 -12.44 4.26 -22.18
CA GLN A 158 -11.16 4.23 -22.91
C GLN A 158 -10.21 3.17 -22.34
N ALA A 159 -10.08 3.12 -21.01
CA ALA A 159 -9.15 2.24 -20.33
C ALA A 159 -9.53 0.77 -20.50
N LYS A 160 -8.53 -0.11 -20.57
CA LYS A 160 -8.74 -1.56 -20.72
C LYS A 160 -7.75 -2.32 -19.86
N VAL A 161 -8.20 -3.48 -19.37
CA VAL A 161 -7.33 -4.48 -18.77
C VAL A 161 -7.02 -5.57 -19.80
N ASP A 162 -5.75 -5.79 -20.09
CA ASP A 162 -5.31 -6.85 -21.02
C ASP A 162 -5.46 -8.25 -20.40
N ASN A 163 -4.93 -9.29 -21.05
CA ASN A 163 -5.04 -10.66 -20.53
C ASN A 163 -4.05 -10.96 -19.39
N ASP A 164 -2.99 -10.17 -19.28
CA ASP A 164 -2.00 -10.28 -18.22
C ASP A 164 -2.41 -9.48 -16.96
N GLY A 165 -3.51 -8.73 -17.04
CA GLY A 165 -4.02 -7.91 -15.95
C GLY A 165 -3.40 -6.52 -15.89
N ASN A 166 -2.78 -6.05 -16.97
CA ASN A 166 -2.19 -4.71 -17.04
C ASN A 166 -3.20 -3.68 -17.54
N LEU A 167 -3.03 -2.43 -17.09
CA LEU A 167 -3.83 -1.31 -17.54
C LEU A 167 -3.26 -0.73 -18.83
N THR A 168 -4.12 -0.56 -19.82
CA THR A 168 -3.78 0.01 -21.12
C THR A 168 -4.79 1.09 -21.48
N GLN A 169 -4.38 2.02 -22.35
CA GLN A 169 -5.23 3.09 -22.88
C GLN A 169 -5.85 4.01 -21.81
N TYR A 170 -5.24 4.12 -20.63
CA TYR A 170 -5.70 5.01 -19.55
C TYR A 170 -5.05 6.41 -19.63
N THR A 171 -5.89 7.45 -19.47
CA THR A 171 -5.47 8.85 -19.57
C THR A 171 -5.53 9.58 -18.21
N ALA A 172 -6.71 9.75 -17.60
CA ALA A 172 -6.91 10.43 -16.32
C ALA A 172 -8.31 10.13 -15.75
N GLY A 173 -8.58 10.54 -14.50
CA GLY A 173 -9.86 10.28 -13.81
C GLY A 173 -9.92 8.88 -13.22
N LEU A 174 -11.12 8.33 -12.99
CA LEU A 174 -11.27 6.90 -12.72
C LEU A 174 -11.19 6.10 -14.02
N PRO A 175 -10.33 5.08 -14.12
CA PRO A 175 -10.22 4.25 -15.32
C PRO A 175 -11.54 3.56 -15.69
N PHE A 176 -12.29 3.08 -14.69
CA PHE A 176 -13.53 2.32 -14.88
C PHE A 176 -14.64 2.90 -13.98
N PRO A 177 -15.49 3.84 -14.43
CA PRO A 177 -16.56 4.38 -13.60
C PRO A 177 -17.39 3.27 -12.94
N GLN A 178 -17.65 3.37 -11.62
CA GLN A 178 -18.15 2.25 -10.80
C GLN A 178 -19.44 1.64 -11.37
N GLY A 179 -20.40 2.47 -11.78
CA GLY A 179 -21.68 2.02 -12.36
C GLY A 179 -21.58 1.35 -13.73
N GLN A 180 -20.38 1.31 -14.35
CA GLN A 180 -20.12 0.66 -15.63
C GLN A 180 -19.39 -0.68 -15.47
N ILE A 181 -18.99 -1.06 -14.26
CA ILE A 181 -18.30 -2.32 -14.00
C ILE A 181 -19.35 -3.43 -13.91
N ASP A 182 -19.39 -4.32 -14.88
CA ASP A 182 -20.21 -5.54 -14.81
C ASP A 182 -19.65 -6.46 -13.71
N PRO A 183 -20.41 -6.76 -12.64
CA PRO A 183 -19.94 -7.66 -11.58
C PRO A 183 -19.68 -9.10 -12.08
N ASN A 184 -20.27 -9.50 -13.21
CA ASN A 184 -20.08 -10.82 -13.80
C ASN A 184 -18.85 -10.92 -14.71
N ASP A 185 -18.23 -9.79 -15.07
CA ASP A 185 -16.98 -9.81 -15.83
C ASP A 185 -15.86 -10.42 -14.99
N LYS A 186 -15.12 -11.37 -15.56
CA LYS A 186 -13.92 -11.95 -14.93
C LYS A 186 -12.84 -10.91 -14.63
N LYS A 187 -12.86 -9.77 -15.31
CA LYS A 187 -11.95 -8.64 -15.09
C LYS A 187 -12.47 -7.58 -14.13
N SER A 188 -13.71 -7.72 -13.62
CA SER A 188 -14.33 -6.76 -12.70
C SER A 188 -13.47 -6.44 -11.48
N GLY A 189 -12.89 -7.47 -10.86
CA GLY A 189 -11.95 -7.30 -9.74
C GLY A 189 -10.72 -6.46 -10.09
N ALA A 190 -10.20 -6.62 -11.32
CA ALA A 190 -9.07 -5.82 -11.79
C ALA A 190 -9.49 -4.38 -12.09
N HIS A 191 -10.69 -4.16 -12.65
CA HIS A 191 -11.24 -2.81 -12.86
C HIS A 191 -11.32 -2.04 -11.54
N TRP A 192 -11.88 -2.66 -10.51
CA TRP A 192 -11.93 -2.07 -9.17
C TRP A 192 -10.56 -1.84 -8.55
N ALA A 193 -9.62 -2.78 -8.70
CA ALA A 193 -8.26 -2.60 -8.20
C ALA A 193 -7.54 -1.40 -8.87
N PHE A 194 -7.71 -1.21 -10.18
CA PHE A 194 -7.18 -0.04 -10.87
C PHE A 194 -7.87 1.25 -10.45
N ASN A 195 -9.17 1.23 -10.18
CA ASN A 195 -9.85 2.38 -9.57
C ASN A 195 -9.26 2.72 -8.20
N VAL A 196 -8.96 1.73 -7.35
CA VAL A 196 -8.31 1.96 -6.04
C VAL A 196 -6.91 2.55 -6.20
N GLN A 197 -6.12 2.06 -7.16
CA GLN A 197 -4.82 2.62 -7.49
C GLN A 197 -4.93 4.08 -7.97
N GLU A 198 -5.92 4.36 -8.83
CA GLU A 198 -6.08 5.65 -9.51
C GLU A 198 -7.03 6.63 -8.83
N ARG A 199 -7.61 6.25 -7.69
CA ARG A 199 -8.52 7.08 -6.89
C ARG A 199 -7.94 8.47 -6.64
N TYR A 200 -8.84 9.42 -6.43
CA TYR A 200 -8.43 10.78 -6.17
C TYR A 200 -7.73 10.90 -4.80
N ILE A 201 -6.46 11.31 -4.82
CA ILE A 201 -5.61 11.57 -3.64
C ILE A 201 -4.98 12.96 -3.72
N GLY A 202 -5.64 13.89 -4.42
CA GLY A 202 -5.05 15.18 -4.80
C GLY A 202 -3.92 15.04 -5.82
N ALA A 203 -2.94 15.95 -5.74
CA ALA A 203 -1.71 15.90 -6.53
C ALA A 203 -0.74 14.80 -6.07
N GLY A 204 -1.10 14.06 -5.03
CA GLY A 204 -0.23 13.22 -4.21
C GLY A 204 -0.37 13.60 -2.74
N LEU A 205 0.49 13.04 -1.89
CA LEU A 205 0.49 13.27 -0.45
C LEU A 205 1.88 13.72 -0.02
N ARG A 206 2.00 14.77 0.79
CA ARG A 206 3.29 15.24 1.30
C ARG A 206 3.14 15.64 2.75
N GLY A 207 3.96 15.12 3.63
CA GLY A 207 3.95 15.55 5.02
C GLY A 207 4.76 14.63 5.91
N LYS A 208 4.37 14.51 7.17
CA LYS A 208 5.17 13.85 8.19
C LYS A 208 4.53 12.56 8.66
N PHE A 209 5.34 11.70 9.25
CA PHE A 209 4.87 10.46 9.86
C PHE A 209 5.57 10.18 11.18
N ARG A 210 4.88 9.42 12.03
CA ARG A 210 5.42 8.65 13.14
C ARG A 210 5.02 7.18 12.94
N ILE A 211 5.97 6.26 12.94
CA ILE A 211 5.73 4.82 12.94
C ILE A 211 6.14 4.27 14.30
N SER A 212 5.23 3.59 14.98
CA SER A 212 5.47 2.85 16.22
C SER A 212 5.40 1.36 15.91
N ASP A 213 6.52 0.66 16.05
CA ASP A 213 6.63 -0.80 15.92
C ASP A 213 6.50 -1.46 17.30
N PHE A 214 5.54 -2.36 17.44
CA PHE A 214 5.25 -3.10 18.67
C PHE A 214 5.78 -4.53 18.56
N PRO A 215 6.73 -4.94 19.42
CA PRO A 215 7.34 -6.26 19.34
C PRO A 215 6.38 -7.37 19.81
N ASN A 216 6.58 -8.57 19.29
CA ASN A 216 5.64 -9.68 19.45
C ASN A 216 5.83 -10.47 20.77
N ARG A 217 6.97 -10.29 21.48
CA ARG A 217 7.24 -11.02 22.74
C ARG A 217 7.99 -10.18 23.77
N VAL A 218 9.25 -9.86 23.45
CA VAL A 218 10.18 -9.14 24.31
C VAL A 218 10.86 -8.10 23.45
N GLY A 219 10.87 -6.86 23.92
CA GLY A 219 11.47 -5.74 23.22
C GLY A 219 10.76 -4.45 23.61
N GLU A 220 11.43 -3.33 23.39
CA GLU A 220 10.83 -2.02 23.53
C GLU A 220 10.13 -1.61 22.23
N MET A 221 9.07 -0.80 22.36
CA MET A 221 8.46 -0.15 21.21
C MET A 221 9.52 0.68 20.49
N GLN A 222 9.66 0.50 19.18
CA GLN A 222 10.55 1.31 18.36
C GLN A 222 9.75 2.40 17.65
N GLU A 223 10.17 3.65 17.81
CA GLU A 223 9.55 4.78 17.12
C GLU A 223 10.46 5.35 16.05
N TYR A 224 9.89 5.56 14.87
CA TYR A 224 10.49 6.26 13.76
C TYR A 224 9.67 7.49 13.45
N ASP A 225 10.30 8.64 13.27
CA ASP A 225 9.64 9.83 12.74
C ASP A 225 10.37 10.32 11.49
N GLY A 226 9.63 11.04 10.65
CA GLY A 226 10.17 11.48 9.38
C GLY A 226 9.18 12.24 8.54
N GLU A 227 9.58 12.46 7.30
CA GLU A 227 8.74 13.01 6.26
C GLU A 227 8.64 12.05 5.08
N PHE A 228 7.52 12.09 4.39
CA PHE A 228 7.28 11.31 3.19
C PHE A 228 6.55 12.14 2.15
N PHE A 229 6.69 11.71 0.91
CA PHE A 229 5.83 12.19 -0.15
C PHE A 229 5.48 11.07 -1.14
N VAL A 230 4.36 11.30 -1.81
CA VAL A 230 3.85 10.62 -2.99
C VAL A 230 3.45 11.73 -3.95
N LEU A 231 3.91 11.69 -5.18
CA LEU A 231 3.60 12.66 -6.22
C LEU A 231 3.07 11.89 -7.43
N LYS A 232 1.81 12.14 -7.80
CA LYS A 232 1.28 11.66 -9.08
C LYS A 232 1.89 12.53 -10.19
N VAL A 233 2.64 11.89 -11.09
CA VAL A 233 3.38 12.54 -12.18
C VAL A 233 2.62 12.46 -13.50
N SER A 234 1.97 11.32 -13.73
CA SER A 234 1.02 11.11 -14.83
C SER A 234 -0.41 11.00 -14.30
N HIS A 235 -1.38 11.00 -15.22
CA HIS A 235 -2.80 10.80 -14.90
C HIS A 235 -3.40 11.88 -13.99
N ARG A 236 -2.91 13.10 -14.14
CA ARG A 236 -3.28 14.27 -13.34
C ARG A 236 -4.46 15.01 -13.97
N ALA A 237 -5.66 14.76 -13.45
CA ALA A 237 -6.90 15.36 -13.95
C ALA A 237 -6.87 16.91 -13.95
N ASP A 238 -6.17 17.52 -13.00
CA ASP A 238 -5.97 18.97 -12.88
C ASP A 238 -5.02 19.55 -13.94
N LEU A 239 -4.29 18.71 -14.67
CA LEU A 239 -3.31 19.11 -15.67
C LEU A 239 -3.83 18.88 -17.10
N ALA A 240 -5.13 19.07 -17.35
CA ALA A 240 -5.73 18.87 -18.67
C ALA A 240 -5.02 19.66 -19.79
N ALA A 241 -4.58 20.90 -19.51
CA ALA A 241 -3.83 21.74 -20.45
C ALA A 241 -2.40 21.24 -20.74
N GLN A 242 -1.87 20.33 -19.91
CA GLN A 242 -0.54 19.75 -20.02
C GLN A 242 -0.64 18.25 -20.34
N ASP A 243 -1.72 17.84 -21.01
CA ASP A 243 -1.98 16.44 -21.39
C ASP A 243 -1.86 15.48 -20.19
N TYR A 244 -2.43 15.93 -19.06
CA TYR A 244 -2.58 15.15 -17.83
C TYR A 244 -1.26 14.67 -17.21
N HIS A 245 -0.16 15.37 -17.49
CA HIS A 245 1.16 15.02 -16.97
C HIS A 245 1.97 16.24 -16.52
N ILE A 246 2.89 16.01 -15.60
CA ILE A 246 3.90 17.00 -15.24
C ILE A 246 4.88 17.20 -16.43
N PRO A 247 5.12 18.44 -16.89
CA PRO A 247 5.97 18.71 -18.04
C PRO A 247 7.38 18.12 -17.88
N LYS A 248 7.91 17.55 -18.97
CA LYS A 248 9.26 16.92 -19.04
C LYS A 248 9.43 15.67 -18.17
N ARG A 249 8.32 15.07 -17.67
CA ARG A 249 8.31 13.86 -16.83
C ARG A 249 7.37 12.76 -17.34
N GLN A 250 7.03 12.76 -18.63
CA GLN A 250 6.00 11.90 -19.25
C GLN A 250 6.21 10.40 -19.12
N LYS A 251 7.46 9.96 -18.85
CA LYS A 251 7.80 8.53 -18.71
C LYS A 251 7.60 7.99 -17.30
N MET A 252 7.26 8.85 -16.35
CA MET A 252 7.10 8.52 -14.94
C MET A 252 5.63 8.62 -14.54
N GLU A 253 5.15 7.59 -13.88
CA GLU A 253 3.78 7.52 -13.35
C GLU A 253 3.71 8.22 -12.00
N LEU A 254 4.67 7.88 -11.14
CA LEU A 254 4.69 8.28 -9.74
C LEU A 254 6.13 8.47 -9.26
N ALA A 255 6.32 9.47 -8.41
CA ALA A 255 7.52 9.64 -7.60
C ALA A 255 7.12 9.60 -6.13
N SER A 256 7.85 8.86 -5.31
CA SER A 256 7.68 8.84 -3.86
C SER A 256 9.03 8.87 -3.16
N GLY A 257 9.01 9.12 -1.87
CA GLY A 257 10.24 9.17 -1.08
C GLY A 257 10.00 9.71 0.31
N GLY A 258 11.10 9.93 1.01
CA GLY A 258 11.06 10.48 2.35
C GLY A 258 12.44 10.57 2.99
N GLU A 259 12.44 10.96 4.25
CA GLU A 259 13.59 11.01 5.15
C GLU A 259 13.15 10.65 6.57
N PHE A 260 13.99 9.89 7.27
CA PHE A 260 13.87 9.67 8.71
C PHE A 260 14.58 10.78 9.50
N HIS A 261 13.93 11.28 10.54
CA HIS A 261 14.50 12.24 11.49
C HIS A 261 14.95 11.55 12.80
N ARG A 262 14.30 10.47 13.19
CA ARG A 262 14.61 9.59 14.32
C ARG A 262 14.27 8.13 13.98
N PRO A 263 14.84 7.14 14.68
CA PRO A 263 15.85 7.25 15.75
C PRO A 263 17.24 7.67 15.24
N PHE A 264 18.19 7.91 16.13
CA PHE A 264 19.53 8.41 15.77
C PHE A 264 20.24 7.56 14.72
N ASN A 265 20.08 6.23 14.79
CA ASN A 265 20.65 5.29 13.82
C ASN A 265 19.99 5.42 12.42
N ALA A 266 18.70 5.72 12.33
CA ALA A 266 18.00 5.93 11.06
C ALA A 266 18.00 7.39 10.58
N ARG A 267 18.35 8.35 11.45
CA ARG A 267 18.32 9.78 11.14
C ARG A 267 19.09 10.06 9.86
N HIS A 268 18.49 10.88 8.99
CA HIS A 268 19.02 11.26 7.69
C HIS A 268 18.99 10.13 6.63
N LEU A 269 18.55 8.91 6.96
CA LEU A 269 18.24 7.93 5.94
C LEU A 269 17.10 8.47 5.08
N ALA A 270 17.35 8.59 3.78
CA ALA A 270 16.39 9.15 2.84
C ALA A 270 16.28 8.25 1.61
N TRP A 271 15.12 8.27 0.96
CA TRP A 271 14.89 7.45 -0.23
C TRP A 271 14.06 8.15 -1.29
N ARG A 272 14.16 7.63 -2.51
CA ARG A 272 13.31 7.96 -3.65
C ARG A 272 12.91 6.67 -4.34
N GLN A 273 11.68 6.60 -4.79
CA GLN A 273 11.14 5.55 -5.63
C GLN A 273 10.49 6.22 -6.84
N PHE A 274 10.86 5.79 -8.04
CA PHE A 274 10.27 6.26 -9.28
C PHE A 274 9.60 5.08 -9.98
N ARG A 275 8.28 5.18 -10.18
CA ARG A 275 7.53 4.21 -10.96
C ARG A 275 7.45 4.68 -12.41
N PRO A 276 7.99 3.92 -13.37
CA PRO A 276 7.85 4.27 -14.78
C PRO A 276 6.40 4.03 -15.26
N LYS A 277 5.91 4.80 -16.23
CA LYS A 277 4.55 4.64 -16.79
C LYS A 277 4.28 3.23 -17.35
N ARG A 278 5.33 2.61 -17.91
CA ARG A 278 5.28 1.21 -18.38
C ARG A 278 5.03 0.19 -17.27
N ALA A 279 5.14 0.55 -15.98
CA ALA A 279 4.87 -0.36 -14.88
C ALA A 279 3.40 -0.74 -14.76
N SER A 280 2.49 0.14 -15.14
CA SER A 280 1.05 -0.18 -15.23
C SER A 280 0.71 -1.04 -16.46
N GLU A 281 1.50 -0.94 -17.52
CA GLU A 281 1.37 -1.75 -18.75
C GLU A 281 2.09 -3.11 -18.66
N ARG A 282 3.01 -3.28 -17.70
CA ARG A 282 3.81 -4.50 -17.51
C ARG A 282 4.08 -4.74 -16.03
N TYR A 283 3.36 -5.67 -15.42
CA TYR A 283 3.49 -5.95 -13.98
C TYR A 283 4.90 -6.35 -13.52
N GLY A 284 5.71 -6.94 -14.41
CA GLY A 284 7.09 -7.35 -14.11
C GLY A 284 8.10 -6.20 -14.15
N GLU A 285 7.68 -5.01 -14.58
CA GLU A 285 8.55 -3.85 -14.66
C GLU A 285 8.94 -3.34 -13.26
N PRO A 286 10.23 -3.24 -12.93
CA PRO A 286 10.64 -2.73 -11.63
C PRO A 286 10.50 -1.21 -11.51
N ASP A 287 10.40 -0.74 -10.27
CA ASP A 287 10.58 0.66 -9.90
C ASP A 287 12.08 0.99 -9.79
N ASP A 288 12.44 2.27 -9.99
CA ASP A 288 13.78 2.76 -9.73
C ASP A 288 13.86 3.33 -8.31
N ILE A 289 14.52 2.60 -7.41
CA ILE A 289 14.61 2.94 -6.00
C ILE A 289 16.04 3.34 -5.63
N PHE A 290 16.17 4.51 -5.00
CA PHE A 290 17.42 5.08 -4.52
C PHE A 290 17.35 5.34 -3.02
N THR A 291 18.43 5.08 -2.31
CA THR A 291 18.54 5.29 -0.86
C THR A 291 19.84 6.01 -0.56
N TYR A 292 19.76 7.09 0.21
CA TYR A 292 20.90 7.77 0.78
C TYR A 292 21.23 7.16 2.14
N ILE A 293 22.42 6.60 2.28
CA ILE A 293 22.88 5.98 3.53
C ILE A 293 23.79 6.96 4.27
N PRO A 294 23.40 7.49 5.44
CA PRO A 294 24.14 8.53 6.16
C PRO A 294 25.57 8.13 6.55
N SER A 295 25.76 6.90 7.04
CA SER A 295 27.07 6.36 7.44
C SER A 295 28.06 6.31 6.27
N MET A 296 27.56 6.15 5.04
CA MET A 296 28.37 6.09 3.83
C MET A 296 28.45 7.43 3.08
N ARG A 297 27.56 8.37 3.42
CA ARG A 297 27.33 9.64 2.70
C ARG A 297 27.16 9.44 1.19
N LYS A 298 26.45 8.37 0.80
CA LYS A 298 26.30 7.97 -0.60
C LYS A 298 24.86 7.58 -0.90
N VAL A 299 24.41 7.99 -2.09
CA VAL A 299 23.19 7.48 -2.71
C VAL A 299 23.52 6.15 -3.40
N ARG A 300 22.68 5.15 -3.20
CA ARG A 300 22.76 3.83 -3.82
C ARG A 300 21.42 3.44 -4.40
N ARG A 301 21.41 2.56 -5.40
CA ARG A 301 20.20 1.88 -5.82
C ARG A 301 19.84 0.82 -4.77
N ALA A 302 18.58 0.71 -4.37
CA ALA A 302 18.15 -0.34 -3.46
C ALA A 302 18.24 -1.72 -4.13
N ALA A 303 18.42 -2.77 -3.32
CA ALA A 303 18.53 -4.15 -3.80
C ALA A 303 17.18 -4.69 -4.32
N ILE A 304 16.08 -4.27 -3.69
CA ILE A 304 14.72 -4.55 -4.17
C ILE A 304 14.27 -3.42 -5.07
N SER A 305 13.71 -3.80 -6.22
CA SER A 305 13.16 -2.87 -7.21
C SER A 305 11.69 -3.18 -7.53
N TRP A 306 11.18 -4.33 -7.08
CA TRP A 306 9.79 -4.69 -7.22
C TRP A 306 9.10 -4.53 -5.86
N VAL A 307 8.28 -3.48 -5.74
CA VAL A 307 7.51 -3.16 -4.53
C VAL A 307 6.04 -3.03 -4.92
N ASP A 308 5.16 -3.60 -4.11
CA ASP A 308 3.71 -3.56 -4.33
C ASP A 308 3.14 -2.14 -4.14
N GLY A 309 3.60 -1.42 -3.12
CA GLY A 309 3.16 -0.07 -2.83
C GLY A 309 4.31 0.92 -2.87
N LEU A 310 4.52 1.56 -1.72
CA LEU A 310 5.58 2.51 -1.48
C LEU A 310 6.73 1.83 -0.74
N TYR A 311 7.93 2.03 -1.24
CA TYR A 311 9.15 1.57 -0.58
C TYR A 311 9.40 2.38 0.69
N VAL A 312 9.79 1.71 1.77
CA VAL A 312 10.28 2.35 3.01
C VAL A 312 11.53 1.62 3.45
N PRO A 313 12.71 2.26 3.53
CA PRO A 313 13.93 1.54 3.85
C PRO A 313 14.00 1.18 5.34
N LYS A 314 14.34 -0.08 5.64
CA LYS A 314 14.80 -0.48 6.97
C LYS A 314 16.28 -0.17 7.09
N TYR A 315 16.69 0.41 8.22
CA TYR A 315 18.11 0.55 8.56
C TYR A 315 18.46 -0.38 9.72
N SER A 316 19.34 -1.33 9.46
CA SER A 316 20.00 -2.12 10.50
C SER A 316 21.50 -1.83 10.46
N VAL A 317 22.07 -1.48 11.61
CA VAL A 317 23.53 -1.47 11.79
C VAL A 317 23.94 -2.83 12.34
N THR A 318 25.05 -3.39 11.88
CA THR A 318 25.65 -4.59 12.47
C THR A 318 25.76 -4.44 13.98
N GLY A 319 25.06 -5.30 14.73
CA GLY A 319 24.95 -5.25 16.19
C GLY A 319 23.52 -5.12 16.71
N ASP A 320 22.59 -4.57 15.91
CA ASP A 320 21.17 -4.49 16.25
C ASP A 320 20.48 -5.85 15.97
N GLY A 321 20.47 -6.70 17.00
CA GLY A 321 19.86 -8.03 17.11
C GLY A 321 18.91 -8.51 16.01
N GLY A 322 19.39 -9.46 15.20
CA GLY A 322 18.56 -10.16 14.21
C GLY A 322 19.33 -11.09 13.28
N GLY A 323 20.04 -12.09 13.82
CA GLY A 323 20.38 -13.31 13.08
C GLY A 323 21.32 -13.18 11.88
N GLY A 324 22.52 -12.63 12.06
CA GLY A 324 23.64 -12.88 11.14
C GLY A 324 24.40 -14.13 11.57
N GLN A 325 24.31 -15.21 10.79
CA GLN A 325 25.19 -16.36 10.95
C GLN A 325 26.66 -15.90 10.90
N LEU A 326 27.38 -16.04 12.00
CA LEU A 326 28.83 -16.04 11.98
C LEU A 326 29.26 -17.37 11.32
N ALA A 327 29.69 -17.29 10.06
CA ALA A 327 30.47 -18.37 9.47
C ALA A 327 31.82 -18.45 10.20
N TYR A 328 31.94 -19.37 11.15
CA TYR A 328 33.22 -19.74 11.75
C TYR A 328 34.03 -20.53 10.71
N GLY A 329 34.85 -19.81 9.95
CA GLY A 329 35.94 -20.38 9.17
C GLY A 329 37.26 -19.83 9.70
N GLU A 330 38.07 -20.68 10.31
CA GLU A 330 39.48 -20.38 10.62
C GLU A 330 40.19 -19.96 9.34
N THR A 331 41.01 -18.91 9.40
CA THR A 331 41.86 -18.37 8.31
C THR A 331 41.24 -17.33 7.38
N GLY A 332 40.90 -16.15 7.94
CA GLY A 332 40.75 -14.93 7.13
C GLY A 332 40.50 -13.70 7.99
N SER A 333 41.49 -12.82 8.12
CA SER A 333 41.32 -11.52 8.78
C SER A 333 40.37 -10.64 7.96
N ILE A 334 39.10 -10.59 8.34
CA ILE A 334 38.12 -9.64 7.79
C ILE A 334 38.44 -8.26 8.36
N SER A 335 38.72 -7.30 7.47
CA SER A 335 38.91 -5.90 7.82
C SER A 335 37.76 -5.39 8.71
N PRO A 336 38.01 -4.72 9.84
CA PRO A 336 36.94 -4.21 10.73
C PRO A 336 36.03 -3.16 10.06
N THR A 337 36.37 -2.68 8.85
CA THR A 337 35.49 -1.85 8.01
C THR A 337 34.58 -2.65 7.07
N ALA A 338 34.82 -3.94 6.86
CA ALA A 338 33.94 -4.80 6.05
C ALA A 338 32.63 -5.14 6.80
N GLY A 339 32.62 -5.11 8.14
CA GLY A 339 31.39 -5.25 8.94
C GLY A 339 30.37 -4.13 8.71
N TYR A 340 30.85 -2.89 8.48
CA TYR A 340 30.00 -1.75 8.09
C TYR A 340 29.50 -1.80 6.64
N SER A 341 29.91 -2.81 5.86
CA SER A 341 29.69 -2.87 4.40
C SER A 341 28.43 -3.64 3.99
N ILE A 342 27.66 -4.19 4.93
CA ILE A 342 26.31 -4.72 4.68
C ILE A 342 25.28 -3.74 5.25
N ALA A 343 25.37 -2.47 4.85
CA ALA A 343 24.20 -1.59 4.89
C ALA A 343 23.24 -2.07 3.78
N ALA A 344 22.44 -3.09 4.08
CA ALA A 344 21.34 -3.50 3.24
C ALA A 344 20.12 -2.64 3.60
N SER A 345 19.61 -1.90 2.64
CA SER A 345 18.28 -1.31 2.76
C SER A 345 17.28 -2.37 2.27
N GLU A 346 16.50 -2.92 3.20
CA GLU A 346 15.37 -3.78 2.90
C GLU A 346 14.10 -2.95 2.83
N ASP A 347 13.11 -3.42 2.06
CA ASP A 347 11.79 -2.82 2.10
C ASP A 347 11.11 -3.21 3.43
N MET A 348 10.86 -2.20 4.27
CA MET A 348 9.95 -2.36 5.38
C MET A 348 8.57 -2.52 4.79
N ARG A 349 8.00 -3.71 4.93
CA ARG A 349 6.60 -4.01 4.63
C ARG A 349 5.61 -3.28 5.55
N ARG A 350 6.02 -2.19 6.19
CA ARG A 350 5.33 -1.47 7.26
C ARG A 350 5.38 0.03 6.97
N GLY A 351 4.49 0.79 7.59
CA GLY A 351 4.46 2.24 7.48
C GLY A 351 3.50 2.72 6.38
N LEU A 352 3.86 2.56 5.10
CA LEU A 352 3.14 3.23 4.00
C LEU A 352 2.15 2.34 3.21
N ILE A 353 1.81 1.16 3.73
CA ILE A 353 0.75 0.30 3.17
C ILE A 353 -0.58 1.07 3.10
N GLY A 354 -1.38 0.78 2.05
CA GLY A 354 -2.72 1.33 1.85
C GLY A 354 -2.75 2.74 1.26
N ILE A 355 -1.60 3.41 1.12
CA ILE A 355 -1.52 4.70 0.43
C ILE A 355 -1.64 4.50 -1.08
N THR A 356 -0.83 3.63 -1.65
CA THR A 356 -0.89 3.21 -3.06
C THR A 356 -1.08 1.70 -3.16
N LEU A 357 -1.54 1.27 -4.32
CA LEU A 357 -1.68 -0.13 -4.72
C LEU A 357 -0.99 -0.30 -6.08
N ARG A 358 -0.37 -1.45 -6.32
CA ARG A 358 0.02 -1.86 -7.67
C ARG A 358 -0.96 -2.91 -8.16
N ALA A 359 -2.03 -2.47 -8.82
CA ALA A 359 -3.15 -3.34 -9.15
C ALA A 359 -2.73 -4.52 -10.05
N ASN A 360 -1.87 -4.31 -11.05
CA ASN A 360 -1.41 -5.39 -11.92
C ASN A 360 -0.47 -6.42 -11.26
N ALA A 361 -0.03 -6.19 -10.02
CA ALA A 361 0.75 -7.17 -9.27
C ALA A 361 -0.05 -8.42 -8.87
N TYR A 362 -1.39 -8.33 -8.90
CA TYR A 362 -2.28 -9.39 -8.44
C TYR A 362 -3.23 -9.84 -9.55
N ALA A 363 -3.77 -11.05 -9.39
CA ALA A 363 -5.00 -11.48 -10.02
C ALA A 363 -6.16 -11.21 -9.04
N TRP A 364 -7.07 -10.32 -9.43
CA TRP A 364 -8.14 -9.83 -8.56
C TRP A 364 -9.47 -10.51 -8.85
N ARG A 365 -10.27 -10.67 -7.79
CA ARG A 365 -11.69 -11.02 -7.87
C ARG A 365 -12.49 -10.20 -6.86
N ILE A 366 -13.76 -9.97 -7.15
CA ILE A 366 -14.72 -9.48 -6.16
C ILE A 366 -15.09 -10.66 -5.25
N ALA A 367 -14.99 -10.47 -3.94
CA ALA A 367 -15.34 -11.47 -2.94
C ALA A 367 -16.71 -11.21 -2.30
N GLY A 368 -17.23 -9.99 -2.43
CA GLY A 368 -18.55 -9.61 -1.94
C GLY A 368 -18.63 -8.11 -1.70
N GLU A 369 -19.78 -7.68 -1.20
CA GLU A 369 -20.06 -6.32 -0.75
C GLU A 369 -20.73 -6.43 0.63
N THR A 370 -20.48 -5.47 1.50
CA THR A 370 -21.06 -5.45 2.85
C THR A 370 -20.94 -4.07 3.45
N ASP A 371 -21.84 -3.72 4.37
CA ASP A 371 -21.65 -2.54 5.19
C ASP A 371 -20.60 -2.81 6.28
N VAL A 372 -19.80 -1.80 6.55
CA VAL A 372 -18.77 -1.82 7.59
C VAL A 372 -18.72 -0.48 8.33
N LEU A 373 -18.41 -0.50 9.62
CA LEU A 373 -18.01 0.69 10.37
C LEU A 373 -16.52 0.88 10.20
N ALA A 374 -16.04 2.05 9.78
CA ALA A 374 -14.60 2.32 9.66
C ALA A 374 -14.24 3.78 9.99
N PRO A 375 -13.02 4.08 10.49
CA PRO A 375 -12.60 5.45 10.80
C PRO A 375 -12.17 6.24 9.55
N ILE A 376 -12.99 6.21 8.49
CA ILE A 376 -12.73 6.90 7.21
C ILE A 376 -12.76 8.43 7.36
N ASN A 377 -13.33 8.95 8.44
CA ASN A 377 -13.34 10.38 8.74
C ASN A 377 -13.15 10.61 10.23
N ALA A 378 -12.01 10.20 10.75
CA ALA A 378 -11.62 10.35 12.14
C ALA A 378 -11.72 11.83 12.60
N ASN A 379 -12.34 12.06 13.76
CA ASN A 379 -12.41 13.39 14.36
C ASN A 379 -11.22 13.63 15.30
N GLY A 380 -10.75 12.60 15.99
CA GLY A 380 -9.69 12.71 16.99
C GLY A 380 -8.41 13.36 16.44
N SER A 381 -7.82 14.27 17.20
CA SER A 381 -6.46 14.75 16.93
C SER A 381 -5.47 13.59 17.11
N GLY A 382 -4.47 13.51 16.24
CA GLY A 382 -3.38 12.55 16.36
C GLY A 382 -2.11 13.23 16.85
N TYR A 383 -0.99 12.51 16.76
CA TYR A 383 0.33 13.13 16.81
C TYR A 383 0.45 14.27 15.76
N PRO A 384 1.15 15.38 16.05
CA PRO A 384 1.90 15.68 17.27
C PRO A 384 1.08 16.36 18.37
N ILE A 385 -0.19 16.69 18.09
CA ILE A 385 -1.06 17.45 19.01
C ILE A 385 -1.36 16.61 20.26
N LEU A 386 -1.73 15.35 20.08
CA LEU A 386 -1.98 14.39 21.17
C LEU A 386 -0.96 13.25 21.09
N LYS A 387 0.23 13.48 21.65
CA LYS A 387 1.33 12.49 21.62
C LYS A 387 0.98 11.19 22.33
N ASP A 388 0.29 11.33 23.46
CA ASP A 388 -0.11 10.24 24.36
C ASP A 388 -1.56 9.81 24.12
N ARG A 389 -2.05 9.97 22.88
CA ARG A 389 -3.37 9.47 22.49
C ARG A 389 -3.46 7.98 22.83
N ASN A 390 -4.54 7.60 23.50
CA ASN A 390 -4.77 6.21 23.89
C ASN A 390 -5.23 5.39 22.68
N PHE A 391 -4.38 4.46 22.24
CA PHE A 391 -4.66 3.47 21.19
C PHE A 391 -4.86 2.06 21.78
N GLY A 392 -5.29 1.98 23.04
CA GLY A 392 -5.45 0.73 23.77
C GLY A 392 -4.13 0.10 24.22
N THR A 393 -4.23 -1.00 24.95
CA THR A 393 -3.08 -1.76 25.47
C THR A 393 -2.18 -2.32 24.37
N SER A 394 -2.74 -2.62 23.20
CA SER A 394 -1.99 -3.06 22.03
C SER A 394 -1.23 -1.93 21.33
N GLY A 395 -1.67 -0.68 21.51
CA GLY A 395 -1.23 0.47 20.71
C GLY A 395 -1.79 0.50 19.28
N LEU A 396 -2.70 -0.42 18.91
CA LEU A 396 -3.20 -0.63 17.55
C LEU A 396 -4.69 -0.30 17.36
N SER A 397 -5.34 0.30 18.35
CA SER A 397 -6.79 0.58 18.32
C SER A 397 -7.13 2.00 17.88
N PHE A 398 -8.14 2.13 17.01
CA PHE A 398 -8.82 3.40 16.72
C PHE A 398 -10.18 3.53 17.42
N ALA A 399 -10.47 2.72 18.43
CA ALA A 399 -11.78 2.64 19.06
C ALA A 399 -12.20 3.89 19.87
N ASN A 400 -11.30 4.88 20.05
CA ASN A 400 -11.61 6.18 20.65
C ASN A 400 -11.87 7.28 19.61
N ASP A 401 -12.34 6.92 18.42
CA ASP A 401 -12.59 7.86 17.32
C ASP A 401 -14.00 7.73 16.74
N ARG A 402 -14.33 8.60 15.79
CA ARG A 402 -15.52 8.52 14.95
C ARG A 402 -15.33 7.45 13.88
N TRP A 403 -16.33 6.57 13.76
CA TRP A 403 -16.39 5.52 12.73
C TRP A 403 -17.68 5.68 11.93
N ASP A 404 -17.55 5.91 10.63
CA ASP A 404 -18.70 6.06 9.74
C ASP A 404 -19.15 4.69 9.25
N VAL A 405 -20.45 4.49 9.05
CA VAL A 405 -20.95 3.30 8.35
C VAL A 405 -20.76 3.51 6.85
N ARG A 406 -20.04 2.58 6.22
CA ARG A 406 -19.64 2.63 4.81
C ARG A 406 -20.08 1.37 4.10
N HIS A 407 -20.49 1.51 2.84
CA HIS A 407 -20.72 0.36 1.98
C HIS A 407 -19.39 -0.04 1.35
N ALA A 408 -18.90 -1.23 1.66
CA ALA A 408 -17.58 -1.68 1.27
C ALA A 408 -17.62 -2.79 0.22
N LEU A 409 -16.84 -2.61 -0.84
CA LEU A 409 -16.48 -3.66 -1.77
C LEU A 409 -15.31 -4.48 -1.20
N ILE A 410 -15.43 -5.81 -1.25
CA ILE A 410 -14.39 -6.72 -0.81
C ILE A 410 -13.63 -7.24 -2.04
N LEU A 411 -12.37 -6.84 -2.17
CA LEU A 411 -11.47 -7.31 -3.21
C LEU A 411 -10.51 -8.36 -2.66
N GLU A 412 -10.35 -9.46 -3.39
CA GLU A 412 -9.31 -10.45 -3.10
C GLU A 412 -8.29 -10.52 -4.25
N GLY A 413 -7.02 -10.32 -3.92
CA GLY A 413 -5.90 -10.35 -4.84
C GLY A 413 -4.99 -11.54 -4.55
N SER A 414 -4.64 -12.31 -5.58
CA SER A 414 -3.60 -13.35 -5.52
C SER A 414 -2.34 -12.82 -6.18
N LEU A 415 -1.23 -12.76 -5.46
CA LEU A 415 0.01 -12.17 -5.93
C LEU A 415 0.57 -12.99 -7.12
N ARG A 416 0.95 -12.30 -8.20
CA ARG A 416 1.51 -12.95 -9.40
C ARG A 416 2.97 -13.37 -9.20
N VAL A 417 3.70 -12.65 -8.34
CA VAL A 417 5.12 -12.91 -8.04
C VAL A 417 5.24 -13.75 -6.76
N LYS A 418 5.80 -14.96 -6.84
CA LYS A 418 5.81 -15.93 -5.73
C LYS A 418 6.90 -15.72 -4.67
N ASN A 419 7.73 -14.68 -4.78
CA ASN A 419 8.93 -14.49 -3.96
C ASN A 419 8.71 -13.66 -2.69
N LEU A 420 7.46 -13.45 -2.31
CA LEU A 420 7.05 -12.60 -1.19
C LEU A 420 6.30 -13.45 -0.17
N ASP A 421 6.47 -13.16 1.14
CA ASP A 421 5.78 -13.96 2.17
C ASP A 421 4.25 -13.82 2.11
N VAL A 422 3.77 -12.67 1.62
CA VAL A 422 2.38 -12.41 1.27
C VAL A 422 2.11 -12.99 -0.11
N ALA A 423 1.17 -13.92 -0.18
CA ALA A 423 0.68 -14.48 -1.44
C ALA A 423 -0.74 -14.02 -1.77
N TYR A 424 -1.52 -13.62 -0.75
CA TYR A 424 -2.89 -13.16 -0.92
C TYR A 424 -3.15 -11.91 -0.11
N VAL A 425 -3.97 -11.04 -0.68
CA VAL A 425 -4.50 -9.85 -0.02
C VAL A 425 -6.02 -9.86 -0.13
N LYS A 426 -6.70 -9.42 0.93
CA LYS A 426 -8.11 -9.06 0.94
C LYS A 426 -8.22 -7.62 1.42
N ILE A 427 -8.86 -6.77 0.63
CA ILE A 427 -9.02 -5.35 0.92
C ILE A 427 -10.51 -5.06 0.99
N PHE A 428 -10.92 -4.37 2.05
CA PHE A 428 -12.23 -3.76 2.13
C PHE A 428 -12.06 -2.31 1.65
N VAL A 429 -12.79 -1.93 0.62
CA VAL A 429 -12.66 -0.65 -0.05
C VAL A 429 -14.00 0.07 0.05
N ASP A 430 -14.00 1.32 0.50
CA ASP A 430 -15.21 2.14 0.45
C ASP A 430 -15.67 2.28 -1.01
N TYR A 431 -16.89 1.83 -1.32
CA TYR A 431 -17.38 1.77 -2.70
C TYR A 431 -17.36 3.14 -3.38
N GLN A 432 -17.72 4.19 -2.63
CA GLN A 432 -17.83 5.55 -3.15
C GLN A 432 -16.45 6.18 -3.40
N THR A 433 -15.62 6.22 -2.36
CA THR A 433 -14.38 7.02 -2.34
C THR A 433 -13.15 6.21 -2.75
N LEU A 434 -13.31 4.89 -2.85
CA LEU A 434 -12.27 3.92 -3.16
C LEU A 434 -11.13 3.87 -2.14
N GLN A 435 -11.32 4.46 -0.95
CA GLN A 435 -10.34 4.39 0.13
C GLN A 435 -10.30 2.98 0.72
N PRO A 436 -9.12 2.38 0.90
CA PRO A 436 -8.98 1.16 1.68
C PRO A 436 -9.44 1.40 3.13
N LEU A 437 -10.35 0.58 3.63
CA LEU A 437 -10.84 0.62 5.01
C LEU A 437 -10.11 -0.42 5.89
N TYR A 438 -9.94 -1.62 5.34
CA TYR A 438 -9.24 -2.73 5.98
C TYR A 438 -8.36 -3.48 5.00
N TRP A 439 -7.29 -4.07 5.54
CA TRP A 439 -6.29 -4.80 4.77
C TRP A 439 -5.92 -6.11 5.44
N ILE A 440 -6.09 -7.23 4.77
CA ILE A 440 -5.80 -8.54 5.32
C ILE A 440 -4.83 -9.27 4.39
N THR A 441 -3.69 -9.72 4.91
CA THR A 441 -2.71 -10.47 4.13
C THR A 441 -2.64 -11.93 4.58
N ARG A 442 -2.26 -12.82 3.65
CA ARG A 442 -2.05 -14.24 3.93
C ARG A 442 -0.85 -14.81 3.20
N THR A 443 -0.26 -15.84 3.80
CA THR A 443 0.76 -16.68 3.15
C THR A 443 0.18 -17.50 2.01
N SER A 444 1.06 -18.13 1.22
CA SER A 444 0.67 -19.12 0.19
C SER A 444 -0.13 -20.31 0.73
N ARG A 445 -0.02 -20.60 2.03
CA ARG A 445 -0.79 -21.63 2.75
C ARG A 445 -2.08 -21.10 3.38
N GLN A 446 -2.54 -19.92 2.96
CA GLN A 446 -3.74 -19.24 3.49
C GLN A 446 -3.68 -18.92 5.00
N ARG A 447 -2.49 -18.98 5.63
CA ARG A 447 -2.32 -18.53 7.01
C ARG A 447 -2.38 -17.01 7.07
N LEU A 448 -3.15 -16.50 8.03
CA LEU A 448 -3.27 -15.07 8.31
C LEU A 448 -1.91 -14.49 8.69
N LEU A 449 -1.51 -13.40 8.04
CA LEU A 449 -0.27 -12.68 8.31
C LEU A 449 -0.57 -11.38 9.02
N ASP A 450 -1.23 -10.45 8.34
CA ASP A 450 -1.54 -9.14 8.89
C ASP A 450 -3.05 -8.83 8.85
N ILE A 451 -3.50 -8.07 9.83
CA ILE A 451 -4.83 -7.44 9.88
C ILE A 451 -4.63 -5.94 10.08
N GLY A 452 -4.99 -5.15 9.08
CA GLY A 452 -4.82 -3.70 9.05
C GLY A 452 -6.14 -2.96 9.04
N ALA A 453 -6.19 -1.82 9.74
CA ALA A 453 -7.24 -0.82 9.66
C ALA A 453 -6.63 0.54 9.31
N PHE A 454 -7.37 1.34 8.54
CA PHE A 454 -6.94 2.68 8.14
C PHE A 454 -7.86 3.75 8.69
N ALA A 455 -7.27 4.89 9.07
CA ALA A 455 -8.01 6.08 9.46
C ALA A 455 -7.67 7.25 8.53
N TYR A 456 -8.70 7.98 8.11
CA TYR A 456 -8.57 9.14 7.23
C TYR A 456 -9.28 10.35 7.81
N LYS A 457 -9.02 11.52 7.22
CA LYS A 457 -9.84 12.73 7.38
C LYS A 457 -10.19 13.27 6.00
N PHE A 458 -11.44 13.69 5.81
CA PHE A 458 -11.81 14.38 4.58
C PHE A 458 -11.40 15.85 4.67
N SER A 459 -10.69 16.37 3.66
CA SER A 459 -10.11 17.71 3.71
C SER A 459 -11.14 18.82 3.92
N ASP A 460 -12.34 18.66 3.38
CA ASP A 460 -13.35 19.74 3.41
C ASP A 460 -13.99 19.88 4.80
N ASP A 461 -13.79 18.88 5.68
CA ASP A 461 -14.18 18.96 7.08
C ASP A 461 -13.09 19.60 7.96
N LEU A 462 -11.90 19.90 7.38
CA LEU A 462 -10.80 20.51 8.10
C LEU A 462 -10.76 22.02 7.85
N THR A 463 -10.88 22.80 8.92
CA THR A 463 -10.76 24.26 8.86
C THR A 463 -9.39 24.75 8.40
N SER A 464 -8.36 23.90 8.49
CA SER A 464 -6.97 24.20 8.13
C SER A 464 -6.52 23.51 6.84
N ALA A 465 -7.42 22.90 6.06
CA ALA A 465 -7.01 22.26 4.81
C ALA A 465 -6.50 23.32 3.82
N PRO A 466 -5.35 23.09 3.15
CA PRO A 466 -4.91 23.99 2.11
C PRO A 466 -5.89 23.95 0.93
N GLU A 467 -6.19 25.12 0.38
CA GLU A 467 -6.98 25.22 -0.85
C GLU A 467 -6.16 24.79 -2.06
N TRP A 468 -6.85 24.21 -3.05
CA TRP A 468 -6.29 23.98 -4.36
C TRP A 468 -5.96 25.33 -5.04
N PRO A 469 -4.91 25.40 -5.89
CA PRO A 469 -4.65 26.60 -6.69
C PRO A 469 -5.90 27.09 -7.43
N GLY A 470 -6.27 28.36 -7.21
CA GLY A 470 -7.51 28.94 -7.72
C GLY A 470 -8.67 28.98 -6.71
N GLY A 471 -8.45 28.59 -5.45
CA GLY A 471 -9.43 28.70 -4.36
C GLY A 471 -10.49 27.59 -4.34
N VAL A 472 -10.24 26.48 -5.04
CA VAL A 472 -11.15 25.34 -5.06
C VAL A 472 -10.82 24.44 -3.85
N PRO A 473 -11.80 23.86 -3.15
CA PRO A 473 -11.53 22.85 -2.13
C PRO A 473 -10.71 21.69 -2.69
N ALA A 474 -9.76 21.18 -1.91
CA ALA A 474 -8.96 20.04 -2.33
C ALA A 474 -9.79 18.75 -2.44
N SER A 475 -10.85 18.60 -1.62
CA SER A 475 -11.78 17.46 -1.55
C SER A 475 -11.10 16.10 -1.61
N ALA A 476 -10.04 15.93 -0.81
CA ALA A 476 -9.21 14.73 -0.76
C ALA A 476 -9.27 14.05 0.62
N PHE A 477 -9.15 12.72 0.63
CA PHE A 477 -8.95 11.97 1.86
C PHE A 477 -7.48 11.98 2.26
N ILE A 478 -7.22 12.47 3.46
CA ILE A 478 -5.91 12.53 4.08
C ILE A 478 -5.74 11.27 4.95
N PRO A 479 -4.78 10.37 4.65
CA PRO A 479 -4.56 9.20 5.47
C PRO A 479 -3.83 9.59 6.76
N VAL A 480 -4.55 9.72 7.87
CA VAL A 480 -4.00 10.20 9.14
C VAL A 480 -3.46 9.09 10.03
N ALA A 481 -3.91 7.84 9.86
CA ALA A 481 -3.30 6.71 10.56
C ALA A 481 -3.52 5.37 9.84
N ALA A 482 -2.69 4.39 10.20
CA ALA A 482 -2.85 2.99 9.85
C ALA A 482 -2.37 2.14 11.03
N ALA A 483 -3.08 1.06 11.37
CA ALA A 483 -2.68 0.14 12.43
C ALA A 483 -2.78 -1.29 11.90
N PHE A 484 -1.72 -2.08 12.11
CA PHE A 484 -1.59 -3.44 11.60
C PHE A 484 -1.17 -4.38 12.73
N TYR A 485 -1.96 -5.43 12.93
CA TYR A 485 -1.67 -6.53 13.84
C TYR A 485 -0.97 -7.66 13.08
N ASP A 486 0.16 -8.14 13.60
CA ASP A 486 0.89 -9.30 13.09
C ASP A 486 0.30 -10.59 13.67
N ALA A 487 -0.74 -11.09 12.99
CA ALA A 487 -1.42 -12.33 13.35
C ALA A 487 -0.52 -13.57 13.14
N GLY A 488 0.45 -13.49 12.23
CA GLY A 488 1.38 -14.59 11.96
C GLY A 488 2.27 -14.92 13.15
N ALA A 489 2.67 -13.89 13.90
CA ALA A 489 3.45 -14.04 15.13
C ALA A 489 2.61 -14.13 16.41
N GLY A 490 1.30 -13.88 16.33
CA GLY A 490 0.34 -14.02 17.43
C GLY A 490 0.34 -12.87 18.44
N ALA A 491 1.16 -11.83 18.23
CA ALA A 491 1.27 -10.65 19.08
C ALA A 491 2.04 -9.55 18.32
N GLY A 492 1.92 -8.30 18.79
CA GLY A 492 2.62 -7.14 18.23
C GLY A 492 2.00 -6.58 16.96
N GLY A 493 2.77 -5.78 16.22
CA GLY A 493 2.28 -5.09 15.03
C GLY A 493 2.95 -3.75 14.82
N TRP A 494 2.30 -2.86 14.08
CA TRP A 494 2.80 -1.50 13.87
C TRP A 494 1.67 -0.51 13.65
N ARG A 495 1.93 0.74 14.01
CA ARG A 495 1.03 1.87 13.75
C ARG A 495 1.79 2.98 13.03
N ARG A 496 1.20 3.54 11.98
CA ARG A 496 1.60 4.83 11.42
C ARG A 496 0.60 5.89 11.84
N GLU A 497 1.08 7.05 12.28
CA GLU A 497 0.34 8.30 12.34
C GLU A 497 0.96 9.29 11.34
N SER A 498 0.12 10.01 10.62
CA SER A 498 0.49 10.94 9.55
C SER A 498 -0.15 12.30 9.81
N TYR A 499 0.64 13.36 9.65
CA TYR A 499 0.26 14.71 10.04
C TYR A 499 0.94 15.75 9.15
N ASP A 500 0.42 16.98 9.18
CA ASP A 500 0.81 18.06 8.28
C ASP A 500 0.76 17.63 6.79
N ILE A 501 -0.24 16.80 6.43
CA ILE A 501 -0.37 16.27 5.08
C ILE A 501 -0.98 17.33 4.17
N ASP A 502 -0.25 17.66 3.11
CA ASP A 502 -0.69 18.50 2.01
C ASP A 502 -0.93 17.63 0.76
N THR A 503 -2.12 17.79 0.18
CA THR A 503 -2.56 17.07 -1.03
C THR A 503 -2.58 17.96 -2.28
N THR A 504 -2.22 19.24 -2.14
CA THR A 504 -2.22 20.20 -3.24
C THR A 504 -0.98 20.05 -4.13
N PRO A 505 -0.99 20.60 -5.36
CA PRO A 505 0.19 20.61 -6.21
C PRO A 505 1.40 21.28 -5.53
N PRO A 506 2.58 20.62 -5.46
CA PRO A 506 3.77 21.26 -4.92
C PRO A 506 4.26 22.37 -5.85
N SER A 507 5.07 23.30 -5.31
CA SER A 507 5.77 24.28 -6.14
C SER A 507 6.70 23.61 -7.16
N ASP A 508 6.97 24.28 -8.28
CA ASP A 508 7.88 23.78 -9.32
C ASP A 508 9.25 23.34 -8.79
N ALA A 509 9.80 24.10 -7.83
CA ALA A 509 11.08 23.78 -7.23
C ALA A 509 11.02 22.47 -6.42
N LEU A 510 9.96 22.30 -5.62
CA LEU A 510 9.74 21.09 -4.83
C LEU A 510 9.41 19.89 -5.72
N GLN A 511 8.61 20.08 -6.76
CA GLN A 511 8.35 19.05 -7.76
C GLN A 511 9.62 18.57 -8.46
N ARG A 512 10.53 19.50 -8.81
CA ARG A 512 11.84 19.14 -9.38
C ARG A 512 12.69 18.32 -8.41
N SER A 513 12.69 18.65 -7.12
CA SER A 513 13.47 17.90 -6.12
C SER A 513 12.87 16.53 -5.79
N MET A 514 11.55 16.38 -5.86
CA MET A 514 10.84 15.12 -5.67
C MET A 514 11.02 14.14 -6.83
N THR A 515 11.21 14.65 -8.05
CA THR A 515 11.33 13.84 -9.29
C THR A 515 12.79 13.60 -9.73
N THR A 516 13.75 13.70 -8.82
CA THR A 516 15.17 13.41 -9.06
C THR A 516 15.83 12.75 -7.85
N SER A 517 16.80 11.87 -8.10
CA SER A 517 17.67 11.32 -7.06
C SER A 517 18.77 12.30 -6.64
N ASP A 518 19.06 13.34 -7.43
CA ASP A 518 20.18 14.26 -7.19
C ASP A 518 20.04 15.04 -5.87
N GLY A 519 18.81 15.22 -5.40
CA GLY A 519 18.50 15.91 -4.16
C GLY A 519 18.80 15.08 -2.90
N LEU A 520 18.91 13.75 -3.00
CA LEU A 520 19.06 12.87 -1.84
C LEU A 520 20.34 13.12 -1.03
N GLY A 521 21.40 13.64 -1.67
CA GLY A 521 22.68 13.93 -1.02
C GLY A 521 22.97 15.41 -0.82
N ARG A 522 22.11 16.34 -1.28
CA ARG A 522 22.36 17.78 -1.24
C ARG A 522 21.64 18.39 -0.04
N GLY A 523 22.40 18.81 0.97
CA GLY A 523 21.86 19.52 2.14
C GLY A 523 22.32 18.99 3.50
N ARG A 524 23.33 18.10 3.54
CA ARG A 524 23.86 17.52 4.78
C ARG A 524 25.37 17.41 4.79
#